data_AF-A0A950K768-F1
#
_entry.id   AF-A0A950K768-F1
#
_cell.length_a   1.000
_cell.length_b   1.000
_cell.length_c   1.000
_cell.angle_alpha   90.00
_cell.angle_beta   90.00
_cell.angle_gamma   90.00
#
_symmetry.space_group_name_H-M   'P 1'
#
loop_
_entity.id
_entity.type
_entity.pdbx_description
1 polymer ?
#
loop_
_entity_poly.entity_id
_entity_poly.type
_entity_poly.pdbx_seq_one_letter_code
_entity_poly.pdbx_strand_id
1 'polypeptide(L)' 'DTSTNNPAPNNVARYDIGVNYVMAGHNARISLVYTHTDVSGPKEFGMVVVGTQFQF' A
#
# COMPACT_ATOMS: atom_id res chain seq x y z
N ASP A 1 -3.89 35.66 -22.87
CA ASP A 1 -4.57 34.71 -21.98
C ASP A 1 -3.76 33.41 -21.98
N THR A 2 -2.87 33.26 -21.00
CA THR A 2 -2.02 32.07 -20.85
C THR A 2 -2.59 31.24 -19.72
N SER A 3 -3.47 30.30 -20.08
CA SER A 3 -4.02 29.29 -19.18
C SER A 3 -2.88 28.43 -18.63
N THR A 4 -2.52 28.65 -17.37
CA THR A 4 -1.68 27.75 -16.58
C THR A 4 -2.51 26.51 -16.24
N ASN A 5 -2.31 25.41 -16.97
CA ASN A 5 -2.77 24.09 -16.54
C ASN A 5 -2.00 23.70 -15.27
N ASN A 6 -2.49 24.12 -14.10
CA ASN A 6 -2.04 23.60 -12.82
C ASN A 6 -2.80 22.28 -12.61
N PRO A 7 -2.17 21.10 -12.79
CA PRO A 7 -2.84 19.85 -12.46
C PRO A 7 -3.20 19.91 -10.98
N ALA A 8 -4.49 19.85 -10.66
CA ALA A 8 -4.94 19.75 -9.29
C ALA A 8 -4.16 18.61 -8.61
N PRO A 9 -3.64 18.79 -7.38
CA PRO A 9 -2.97 17.70 -6.70
C PRO A 9 -3.99 16.58 -6.57
N ASN A 10 -3.80 15.50 -7.33
CA ASN A 10 -4.57 14.27 -7.15
C ASN A 10 -4.27 13.84 -5.71
N ASN A 11 -5.20 14.12 -4.81
CA ASN A 11 -5.06 13.85 -3.39
C ASN A 11 -5.32 12.36 -3.22
N VAL A 12 -4.31 11.55 -3.54
CA VAL A 12 -4.34 10.10 -3.39
C VAL A 12 -4.01 9.80 -1.95
N ALA A 13 -5.03 9.40 -1.17
CA ALA A 13 -4.84 8.94 0.18
C ALA A 13 -4.71 7.41 0.17
N ARG A 14 -3.70 6.89 0.85
CA ARG A 14 -3.46 5.45 0.96
C ARG A 14 -3.29 5.09 2.42
N TYR A 15 -4.00 4.04 2.84
CA TYR A 15 -3.79 3.42 4.14
C TYR A 15 -3.37 1.96 3.97
N ASP A 16 -2.34 1.58 4.72
CA ASP A 16 -1.81 0.23 4.76
C ASP A 16 -1.97 -0.30 6.18
N ILE A 17 -2.61 -1.45 6.33
CA ILE A 17 -2.73 -2.17 7.59
C ILE A 17 -2.19 -3.59 7.39
N GLY A 18 -1.31 -4.04 8.28
CA GLY A 18 -0.69 -5.34 8.11
C GLY A 18 -0.19 -5.97 9.40
N VAL A 19 -0.01 -7.28 9.32
CA VAL A 19 0.54 -8.12 10.38
C VAL A 19 1.80 -8.79 9.85
N ASN A 20 2.85 -8.74 10.65
CA ASN A 20 4.10 -9.45 10.39
C ASN A 20 4.32 -10.49 11.50
N TYR A 21 4.44 -11.75 11.11
CA TYR A 21 4.85 -12.82 12.01
C TYR A 21 6.31 -13.15 11.73
N VAL A 22 7.16 -12.95 12.73
CA VAL A 22 8.59 -13.30 12.68
C VAL A 22 8.77 -14.62 13.42
N MET A 23 9.28 -15.63 12.72
CA MET A 23 9.53 -16.92 13.33
C MET A 23 10.72 -16.84 14.30
N ALA A 24 10.65 -17.62 15.37
CA ALA A 24 11.73 -17.72 16.34
C ALA A 24 13.03 -18.13 15.64
N GLY A 25 14.10 -17.36 15.84
CA GLY A 25 15.37 -17.51 15.11
C GLY A 25 15.58 -16.47 14.00
N HIS A 26 14.62 -15.57 13.74
CA HIS A 26 14.70 -14.51 12.71
C HIS A 26 14.98 -15.00 11.27
N ASN A 27 14.84 -16.31 11.06
CA ASN A 27 15.13 -17.03 9.83
C ASN A 27 13.99 -16.96 8.81
N ALA A 28 12.77 -16.68 9.26
CA ALA A 28 11.61 -16.58 8.40
C ALA A 28 10.60 -15.54 8.89
N ARG A 29 9.93 -14.88 7.94
CA ARG A 29 8.87 -13.90 8.17
C ARG A 29 7.70 -14.17 7.23
N ILE A 30 6.50 -14.14 7.77
CA ILE A 30 5.24 -14.12 7.02
C ILE A 30 4.61 -12.74 7.20
N SER A 31 4.17 -12.12 6.11
CA SER A 31 3.50 -10.83 6.12
C SER A 31 2.15 -10.90 5.42
N LEU A 32 1.16 -10.24 6.02
CA LEU A 32 -0.13 -9.97 5.39
C LEU A 32 -0.35 -8.46 5.46
N VAL A 33 -0.56 -7.83 4.32
CA VAL A 33 -0.81 -6.39 4.22
C VAL A 33 -2.06 -6.17 3.39
N TYR A 34 -3.01 -5.43 3.96
CA TYR A 34 -4.13 -4.86 3.24
C TYR A 34 -3.84 -3.39 2.95
N THR A 35 -3.92 -3.02 1.69
CA THR A 35 -3.76 -1.67 1.19
C THR A 35 -5.10 -1.21 0.65
N HIS A 36 -5.50 -0.01 1.02
CA HIS A 36 -6.61 0.66 0.39
C HIS A 36 -6.16 2.02 -0.11
N THR A 37 -6.57 2.34 -1.34
CA THR A 37 -6.21 3.60 -1.98
C THR A 37 -7.47 4.34 -2.36
N ASP A 38 -7.68 5.47 -1.68
CA ASP A 38 -8.64 6.51 -2.04
C ASP A 38 -8.01 7.40 -3.11
N VAL A 39 -8.45 7.23 -4.35
CA VAL A 39 -8.19 8.21 -5.40
C VAL A 39 -9.38 9.15 -5.46
N SER A 40 -9.15 10.45 -5.62
CA SER A 40 -10.19 11.48 -5.75
C SER A 40 -10.98 11.37 -7.07
N GLY A 41 -11.64 10.24 -7.28
CA GLY A 41 -12.39 9.84 -8.48
C GLY A 41 -13.21 8.55 -8.23
N PRO A 42 -13.99 8.06 -9.20
CA PRO A 42 -15.03 7.03 -8.98
C PRO A 42 -14.53 5.60 -8.75
N LYS A 43 -13.24 5.39 -8.46
CA LYS A 43 -12.66 4.05 -8.33
C LYS A 43 -11.75 3.93 -7.12
N GLU A 44 -12.34 3.59 -5.99
CA GLU A 44 -11.61 3.01 -4.86
C GLU A 44 -11.04 1.65 -5.29
N PHE A 45 -9.79 1.36 -4.90
CA PHE A 45 -9.20 0.04 -5.12
C PHE A 45 -8.49 -0.46 -3.86
N GLY A 46 -8.84 -1.70 -3.48
CA GLY A 46 -8.21 -2.44 -2.40
C GLY A 46 -7.27 -3.52 -2.93
N MET A 47 -6.14 -3.71 -2.25
CA MET A 47 -5.16 -4.74 -2.56
C MET A 47 -4.82 -5.52 -1.30
N VAL A 48 -4.75 -6.85 -1.42
CA VAL A 48 -4.24 -7.74 -0.37
C VAL A 48 -2.91 -8.31 -0.86
N VAL A 49 -1.88 -8.21 -0.03
CA VAL A 49 -0.54 -8.73 -0.30
C VAL A 49 -0.19 -9.74 0.78
N VAL A 50 0.20 -10.94 0.34
CA VAL A 50 0.77 -11.99 1.20
C VAL A 50 2.23 -12.15 0.83
N GLY A 51 3.12 -12.03 1.82
CA GLY A 51 4.56 -12.16 1.64
C GLY A 51 5.15 -13.27 2.51
N THR A 52 6.13 -13.98 1.97
CA THR A 52 7.01 -14.86 2.74
C THR A 52 8.45 -14.43 2.48
N GLN A 53 9.24 -14.32 3.53
CA GLN A 53 10.66 -13.95 3.46
C GLN A 53 11.45 -14.98 4.26
N PHE A 54 12.46 -15.56 3.63
CA PHE A 54 13.41 -16.47 4.24
C PHE A 54 14.79 -15.80 4.27
N GLN A 55 15.49 -15.92 5.40
CA GLN A 55 16.85 -15.40 5.57
C GLN A 55 17.74 -16.55 6.01
N PHE A 56 18.81 -16.77 5.23
CA PHE A 56 19.83 -17.81 5.42
C PHE A 56 21.22 -17.18 5.39
#